data_AF-A0A1Q4ZKA4-F1
#
_entry.id   AF-A0A1Q4ZKA4-F1
#
_cell.length_a   1.000
_cell.length_b   1.000
_cell.length_c   1.000
_cell.angle_alpha   90.00
_cell.angle_beta   90.00
_cell.angle_gamma   90.00
#
_symmetry.space_group_name_H-M   'P 1'
#
loop_
_entity.id
_entity.type
_entity.pdbx_description
1 polymer ?
#
loop_
_entity_poly.entity_id
_entity_poly.type
_entity_poly.pdbx_seq_one_letter_code
_entity_poly.pdbx_strand_id
1 'polypeptide(L)'
;MLRRDLTPSRRKAIKRVMLPRRYKATGPTAEAVGDRRGVDHHIHHRRPRAAGGSKRPDTNLPSNLLLLCPPCHQQIESHRAVAQSMGWLVVQAADPAQTAVLVQRDRWTYLTADGRYSDDPPEVEA
;
A
#
# COMPACT_ATOMS: atom_id res chain seq x y z
N MET A 1 6.41 17.53 18.40
CA MET A 1 5.24 16.87 17.78
C MET A 1 4.82 17.66 16.56
N LEU A 2 5.15 17.24 15.33
CA LEU A 2 4.59 17.85 14.12
C LEU A 2 3.72 16.81 13.40
N ARG A 3 2.41 17.02 13.44
CA ARG A 3 1.46 16.36 12.54
C ARG A 3 1.79 16.85 11.13
N ARG A 4 2.39 15.99 10.29
CA ARG A 4 2.55 16.29 8.86
C ARG A 4 1.21 16.02 8.18
N ASP A 5 0.40 17.06 8.14
CA ASP A 5 -0.80 17.11 7.31
C ASP A 5 -0.41 16.89 5.85
N LEU A 6 -0.84 15.76 5.30
CA LEU A 6 -0.79 15.52 3.87
C LEU A 6 -1.61 16.63 3.20
N THR A 7 -0.99 17.31 2.23
CA THR A 7 -1.64 18.37 1.45
C THR A 7 -2.98 17.85 0.88
N PRO A 8 -4.00 18.72 0.72
CA PRO A 8 -5.30 18.33 0.17
C PRO A 8 -5.20 17.58 -1.17
N SER A 9 -4.21 17.93 -2.01
CA SER A 9 -3.90 17.26 -3.28
C SER A 9 -3.39 15.83 -3.10
N ARG A 10 -2.48 15.57 -2.15
CA ARG A 10 -1.99 14.23 -1.81
C ARG A 10 -3.07 13.37 -1.16
N ARG A 11 -3.92 13.98 -0.31
CA ARG A 11 -5.09 13.31 0.28
C ARG A 11 -6.12 12.92 -0.79
N LYS A 12 -6.34 13.78 -1.79
CA LYS A 12 -7.23 13.52 -2.93
C LYS A 12 -6.67 12.45 -3.87
N ALA A 13 -5.35 12.40 -4.08
CA ALA A 13 -4.69 11.33 -4.84
C ALA A 13 -4.88 9.98 -4.14
N ILE A 14 -4.45 9.83 -2.87
CA ILE A 14 -4.62 8.58 -2.10
C ILE A 14 -6.09 8.10 -2.10
N LYS A 15 -7.04 9.03 -1.95
CA LYS A 15 -8.47 8.75 -2.07
C LYS A 15 -8.84 8.30 -3.50
N ARG A 16 -8.56 9.07 -4.55
CA ARG A 16 -9.01 8.79 -5.93
C ARG A 16 -8.47 7.47 -6.52
N VAL A 17 -7.32 7.04 -6.01
CA VAL A 17 -6.55 5.85 -6.38
C VAL A 17 -7.12 4.57 -5.76
N MET A 18 -7.49 4.63 -4.48
CA MET A 18 -8.03 3.49 -3.72
C MET A 18 -9.57 3.41 -3.74
N LEU A 19 -10.26 4.44 -4.25
CA LEU A 19 -11.72 4.60 -4.14
C LEU A 19 -12.58 4.30 -5.38
N PRO A 20 -12.11 3.93 -6.59
CA PRO A 20 -13.06 3.63 -7.64
C PRO A 20 -13.61 2.22 -7.39
N ARG A 21 -14.74 2.17 -6.67
CA ARG A 21 -15.70 1.05 -6.43
C ARG A 21 -15.62 0.39 -5.05
N ARG A 22 -16.06 1.15 -4.03
CA ARG A 22 -16.37 0.68 -2.66
C ARG A 22 -15.27 -0.16 -2.01
N TYR A 23 -14.16 0.51 -1.67
CA TYR A 23 -13.22 0.11 -0.63
C TYR A 23 -12.90 -1.40 -0.58
N LYS A 24 -12.54 -2.07 -1.67
CA LYS A 24 -12.10 -3.46 -1.55
C LYS A 24 -10.69 -3.51 -0.94
N ALA A 25 -10.46 -4.42 0.01
CA ALA A 25 -9.15 -4.70 0.53
C ALA A 25 -8.21 -5.03 -0.63
N THR A 26 -7.07 -4.35 -0.71
CA THR A 26 -6.04 -4.57 -1.73
C THR A 26 -5.12 -5.75 -1.41
N GLY A 27 -5.40 -6.46 -0.31
CA GLY A 27 -4.66 -7.63 0.14
C GLY A 27 -5.51 -8.90 0.17
N PRO A 28 -5.33 -9.78 1.17
CA PRO A 28 -5.81 -11.16 1.14
C PRO A 28 -7.30 -11.36 0.89
N THR A 29 -8.18 -10.49 1.41
CA THR A 29 -9.62 -10.78 1.39
C THR A 29 -10.40 -10.17 0.22
N ALA A 30 -9.84 -9.19 -0.50
CA ALA A 30 -10.56 -8.47 -1.57
C ALA A 30 -11.96 -7.91 -1.17
N GLU A 31 -12.30 -7.92 0.12
CA GLU A 31 -13.62 -7.60 0.66
C GLU A 31 -13.81 -6.10 0.78
N ALA A 32 -15.05 -5.64 0.66
CA ALA A 32 -15.36 -4.24 0.95
C ALA A 32 -15.03 -3.92 2.42
N VAL A 33 -14.36 -2.80 2.65
CA VAL A 33 -14.03 -2.25 3.97
C VAL A 33 -14.80 -0.95 4.18
N GLY A 34 -15.06 -0.61 5.44
CA GLY A 34 -15.66 0.68 5.80
C GLY A 34 -14.67 1.85 5.67
N ASP A 35 -15.16 3.07 5.85
CA ASP A 35 -14.41 4.30 5.62
C ASP A 35 -13.62 4.80 6.85
N ARG A 36 -13.81 4.20 8.03
CA ARG A 36 -13.12 4.63 9.26
C ARG A 36 -11.72 4.02 9.34
N ARG A 37 -10.71 4.87 9.12
CA ARG A 37 -9.30 4.47 9.28
C ARG A 37 -9.01 4.08 10.73
N GLY A 38 -8.34 2.95 10.94
CA GLY A 38 -8.00 2.40 12.25
C GLY A 38 -9.10 1.54 12.89
N VAL A 39 -10.27 1.45 12.26
CA VAL A 39 -11.39 0.62 12.71
C VAL A 39 -11.82 -0.32 11.60
N ASP A 40 -12.25 0.23 10.47
CA ASP A 40 -12.74 -0.56 9.34
C ASP A 40 -11.62 -0.91 8.36
N HIS A 41 -10.62 -0.03 8.25
CA HIS A 41 -9.47 -0.24 7.39
C HIS A 41 -8.16 0.30 7.98
N HIS A 42 -7.06 -0.31 7.57
CA HIS A 42 -5.70 0.10 7.84
C HIS A 42 -5.00 0.48 6.54
N ILE A 43 -4.13 1.48 6.65
CA ILE A 43 -3.14 1.77 5.61
C ILE A 43 -1.87 1.03 6.02
N HIS A 44 -1.50 0.01 5.26
CA HIS A 44 -0.32 -0.80 5.49
C HIS A 44 0.82 -0.34 4.58
N HIS A 45 2.00 -0.16 5.17
CA HIS A 45 3.22 0.16 4.44
C HIS A 45 3.89 -1.14 3.99
N ARG A 46 3.97 -1.38 2.68
CA ARG A 46 4.63 -2.58 2.12
C ARG A 46 6.10 -2.62 2.52
N ARG A 47 6.78 -1.47 2.44
CA ARG A 47 8.10 -1.24 3.03
C ARG A 47 7.92 -0.48 4.35
N PRO A 48 8.20 -1.13 5.50
CA PRO A 48 7.99 -0.52 6.81
C PRO A 48 8.76 0.78 7.00
N ARG A 49 8.22 1.67 7.84
CA ARG A 49 8.88 2.95 8.16
C ARG A 49 10.11 2.82 9.06
N ALA A 50 10.39 1.61 9.55
CA ALA A 50 11.36 1.31 10.61
C ALA A 50 11.10 2.12 11.91
N ALA A 51 11.84 1.78 12.97
CA ALA A 51 11.82 2.53 14.22
C ALA A 51 12.33 3.97 13.98
N GLY A 52 11.67 4.96 14.60
CA GLY A 52 12.01 6.38 14.41
C GLY A 52 11.45 7.01 13.12
N GLY A 53 10.85 6.21 12.24
CA GLY A 53 10.29 6.65 10.97
C GLY A 53 11.33 6.78 9.85
N SER A 54 10.84 6.98 8.62
CA SER A 54 11.68 7.09 7.43
C SER A 54 11.56 8.49 6.80
N LYS A 55 12.68 9.01 6.30
CA LYS A 55 12.77 10.25 5.53
C LYS A 55 12.70 10.01 4.02
N ARG A 56 12.69 8.75 3.55
CA ARG A 56 12.66 8.47 2.11
C ARG A 56 11.37 9.05 1.49
N PRO A 57 11.47 9.75 0.34
CA PRO A 57 10.35 10.48 -0.25
C PRO A 57 9.18 9.57 -0.67
N ASP A 58 9.50 8.35 -1.07
CA ASP A 58 8.57 7.30 -1.50
C ASP A 58 7.85 6.60 -0.34
N THR A 59 8.26 6.82 0.92
CA THR A 59 7.72 6.12 2.10
C THR A 59 6.20 6.23 2.21
N ASN A 60 5.62 7.39 1.88
CA ASN A 60 4.18 7.64 1.98
C ASN A 60 3.51 7.79 0.62
N LEU A 61 4.17 7.35 -0.47
CA LEU A 61 3.58 7.33 -1.79
C LEU A 61 2.67 6.10 -1.94
N PRO A 62 1.59 6.17 -2.75
CA PRO A 62 0.69 5.05 -3.02
C PRO A 62 1.39 3.76 -3.45
N SER A 63 2.51 3.85 -4.15
CA SER A 63 3.33 2.68 -4.53
C SER A 63 3.75 1.80 -3.35
N ASN A 64 3.86 2.39 -2.15
CA ASN A 64 4.22 1.73 -0.91
C ASN A 64 3.03 1.40 0.02
N LEU A 65 1.79 1.68 -0.39
CA LEU A 65 0.64 1.63 0.52
C LEU A 65 -0.44 0.65 0.04
N LEU A 66 -0.92 -0.18 0.97
CA LEU A 66 -2.09 -1.03 0.78
C LEU A 66 -3.23 -0.59 1.71
N LEU A 67 -4.47 -0.72 1.23
CA LEU A 67 -5.68 -0.61 2.03
C LEU A 67 -6.12 -2.01 2.44
N LEU A 68 -6.20 -2.27 3.74
CA LEU A 68 -6.50 -3.60 4.28
C LEU A 68 -7.59 -3.53 5.35
N CYS A 69 -8.41 -4.56 5.50
CA CYS A 69 -9.19 -4.72 6.73
C CYS A 69 -8.24 -5.07 7.92
N PRO A 70 -8.65 -4.86 9.19
CA PRO A 70 -7.80 -5.18 10.33
C PRO A 70 -7.30 -6.63 10.37
N PRO A 71 -8.12 -7.67 10.08
CA PRO A 71 -7.63 -9.05 10.01
C PRO A 71 -6.56 -9.27 8.93
N CYS A 72 -6.74 -8.72 7.73
CA CYS A 72 -5.73 -8.79 6.66
C CYS A 72 -4.41 -8.15 7.08
N HIS A 73 -4.48 -7.00 7.76
CA HIS A 73 -3.28 -6.33 8.25
C HIS A 73 -2.52 -7.22 9.25
N GLN A 74 -3.24 -7.83 10.20
CA GLN A 74 -2.65 -8.75 11.16
C GLN A 74 -2.04 -9.99 10.48
N GLN A 75 -2.72 -10.56 9.48
CA GLN A 75 -2.21 -11.71 8.74
C GLN A 75 -0.89 -11.40 8.04
N ILE A 76 -0.78 -10.25 7.38
CA ILE A 76 0.45 -9.82 6.70
C ILE A 76 1.61 -9.65 7.69
N GLU A 77 1.37 -9.00 8.84
CA GLU A 77 2.41 -8.81 9.85
C GLU A 77 2.87 -10.13 10.49
N SER A 78 1.95 -11.10 10.62
CA SER A 78 2.23 -12.40 11.24
C SER A 78 2.89 -13.40 10.29
N HIS A 79 2.66 -13.28 8.97
CA HIS A 79 3.13 -14.24 7.97
C HIS A 79 4.04 -13.58 6.93
N ARG A 80 5.16 -13.03 7.40
CA ARG A 80 6.04 -12.16 6.61
C ARG A 80 6.62 -12.81 5.36
N ALA A 81 6.90 -14.12 5.37
CA ALA A 81 7.43 -14.83 4.22
C ALA A 81 6.38 -14.91 3.08
N VAL A 82 5.14 -15.26 3.42
CA VAL A 82 4.01 -15.25 2.48
C VAL A 82 3.72 -13.82 2.02
N ALA A 83 3.74 -12.85 2.93
CA ALA A 83 3.53 -11.46 2.56
C ALA A 83 4.59 -10.94 1.57
N GLN A 84 5.85 -11.38 1.71
CA GLN A 84 6.91 -11.06 0.75
C GLN A 84 6.70 -11.76 -0.60
N SER A 85 6.34 -13.05 -0.59
CA SER A 85 6.09 -13.76 -1.85
C SER A 85 4.90 -13.20 -2.62
N MET A 86 3.94 -12.56 -1.95
CA MET A 86 2.75 -11.91 -2.54
C MET A 86 2.96 -10.41 -2.85
N GLY A 87 4.15 -9.87 -2.55
CA GLY A 87 4.45 -8.44 -2.70
C GLY A 87 3.70 -7.52 -1.72
N TRP A 88 2.99 -8.06 -0.73
CA TRP A 88 2.33 -7.27 0.33
C TRP A 88 3.31 -6.64 1.30
N LEU A 89 4.48 -7.25 1.44
CA LEU A 89 5.61 -6.76 2.22
C LEU A 89 6.86 -6.77 1.34
N VAL A 90 7.72 -5.77 1.45
CA VAL A 90 9.00 -5.72 0.74
C VAL A 90 10.13 -5.41 1.71
N VAL A 91 11.33 -5.90 1.38
CA VAL A 91 12.53 -5.66 2.19
C VAL A 91 12.91 -4.17 2.18
N GLN A 92 13.65 -3.73 3.20
CA GLN A 92 13.93 -2.30 3.39
C GLN A 92 14.79 -1.68 2.28
N ALA A 93 15.61 -2.48 1.60
CA ALA A 93 16.43 -2.03 0.48
C ALA A 93 15.61 -1.87 -0.82
N ALA A 94 14.46 -2.54 -0.95
CA ALA A 94 13.70 -2.57 -2.18
C ALA A 94 12.95 -1.25 -2.46
N ASP A 95 12.67 -1.03 -3.74
CA ASP A 95 11.67 -0.07 -4.20
C ASP A 95 10.30 -0.76 -4.30
N PRO A 96 9.30 -0.35 -3.50
CA PRO A 96 7.94 -0.85 -3.61
C PRO A 96 7.32 -0.67 -5.00
N ALA A 97 7.67 0.39 -5.73
CA ALA A 97 7.15 0.66 -7.06
C ALA A 97 7.63 -0.37 -8.09
N GLN A 98 8.82 -0.95 -7.88
CA GLN A 98 9.43 -1.98 -8.72
C GLN A 98 9.04 -3.41 -8.31
N THR A 99 8.21 -3.56 -7.27
CA THR A 99 7.76 -4.88 -6.80
C THR A 99 6.28 -5.03 -7.10
N ALA A 100 5.93 -6.01 -7.94
CA ALA A 100 4.53 -6.36 -8.18
C ALA A 100 3.85 -6.82 -6.88
N VAL A 101 2.54 -6.62 -6.79
CA VAL A 101 1.71 -7.03 -5.66
C VAL A 101 0.48 -7.78 -6.15
N LEU A 102 0.15 -8.87 -5.46
CA LEU A 102 -1.09 -9.61 -5.71
C LEU A 102 -2.25 -8.85 -5.07
N VAL A 103 -3.13 -8.28 -5.88
CA VAL A 103 -4.35 -7.61 -5.42
C VAL A 103 -5.57 -8.41 -5.82
N GLN A 104 -6.65 -8.27 -5.05
CA GLN A 104 -7.94 -8.90 -5.37
C GLN A 104 -7.90 -10.44 -5.49
N ARG A 105 -6.85 -11.08 -4.97
CA ARG A 105 -6.54 -12.52 -4.94
C ARG A 105 -6.03 -13.15 -6.24
N ASP A 106 -6.12 -12.47 -7.38
CA ASP A 106 -5.83 -13.08 -8.68
C ASP A 106 -5.02 -12.18 -9.64
N ARG A 107 -4.87 -10.88 -9.32
CA ARG A 107 -4.19 -9.94 -10.20
C ARG A 107 -2.85 -9.47 -9.63
N TRP A 108 -1.77 -9.84 -10.31
CA TRP A 108 -0.47 -9.21 -10.12
C TRP A 108 -0.43 -7.85 -10.81
N THR A 109 0.02 -6.82 -10.10
CA THR A 109 0.09 -5.46 -10.65
C THR A 109 1.15 -4.63 -9.92
N TYR A 110 1.62 -3.57 -10.55
CA TYR A 110 2.47 -2.55 -9.94
C TYR A 110 1.62 -1.40 -9.40
N LEU A 111 2.01 -0.87 -8.25
CA LEU A 111 1.38 0.31 -7.66
C LEU A 111 2.21 1.53 -8.02
N THR A 112 1.61 2.48 -8.73
CA THR A 112 2.33 3.69 -9.18
C THR A 112 2.29 4.79 -8.11
N ALA A 113 3.20 5.76 -8.20
CA ALA A 113 3.26 6.89 -7.27
C ALA A 113 2.06 7.85 -7.38
N ASP A 114 1.40 7.93 -8.54
CA ASP A 114 0.15 8.67 -8.72
C ASP A 114 -1.09 7.84 -8.31
N GLY A 115 -0.88 6.56 -7.98
CA GLY A 115 -1.85 5.64 -7.43
C GLY A 115 -2.77 4.98 -8.46
N ARG A 116 -2.16 4.44 -9.49
CA ARG A 116 -2.83 3.56 -10.44
C ARG A 116 -2.28 2.16 -10.26
N TYR A 117 -3.05 1.23 -10.80
CA TYR A 117 -2.53 -0.09 -11.13
C TYR A 117 -1.85 0.01 -12.50
N SER A 118 -0.72 -0.67 -12.63
CA SER A 118 0.00 -0.84 -13.89
C SER A 118 0.29 -2.33 -14.09
N ASP A 119 0.26 -2.79 -15.33
CA ASP A 119 0.66 -4.14 -15.68
C ASP A 119 2.18 -4.25 -15.80
N ASP A 120 2.85 -3.13 -16.13
CA ASP A 120 4.30 -3.01 -16.27
C ASP A 120 4.94 -2.27 -15.08
N PRO A 121 6.20 -2.60 -14.72
CA PRO A 121 6.95 -1.82 -13.75
C PRO A 121 7.13 -0.39 -14.25
N PRO A 122 7.17 0.62 -13.35
CA PRO A 122 7.46 1.97 -13.77
C PRO A 122 8.88 2.05 -14.33
N GLU A 123 9.07 2.86 -15.37
CA GLU A 123 10.38 3.13 -15.93
C GLU A 123 11.32 3.64 -14.83
N VAL A 124 12.50 3.04 -14.74
CA VAL A 124 13.58 3.55 -13.89
C VAL A 124 14.33 4.60 -14.69
N GLU A 125 14.33 5.85 -14.24
CA GLU A 125 15.28 6.83 -14.75
C GLU A 125 16.69 6.36 -14.37
N ALA A 126 17.51 6.09 -15.39
CA ALA A 126 18.86 5.54 -15.27
C ALA A 126 19.87 6.55 -14.71
#